data_AF-A0A2N8C9U4-F1
#
_entry.id   AF-A0A2N8C9U4-F1
#
_cell.length_a   1.000
_cell.length_b   1.000
_cell.length_c   1.000
_cell.angle_alpha   90.00
_cell.angle_beta   90.00
_cell.angle_gamma   90.00
#
_symmetry.space_group_name_H-M   'P 1'
#
loop_
_entity.id
_entity.type
_entity.pdbx_description
1 polymer ?
#
loop_
_entity_poly.entity_id
_entity_poly.type
_entity_poly.pdbx_seq_one_letter_code
_entity_poly.pdbx_strand_id
1 'polypeptide(L)'
;MKYGIKLHTRATPTPAQQFDSDYMEFAKAFLLNNRRGDPTKAFRVDYLAVQIIDAALIEVDGYADITRLSPIHLEKAVEIIKKRKKGHLNAAVALQSLVRVVAQHNITSHSLKYWEHPFSAKGLGKSEKPEKASLPDDDALLAFAEIFSRGYHGDLDDESVYVSSITAILLSVPMRIAEKLRLRLDSLKSETDKKGVIQWYLHYYSTKNKKMVTKGIPAVMADHCREAFRRLESITKEARKLALHLESGSTDFFPHPEVPDVPADQILTPQQVLEALGRPSPASAETLMKHLTGRYELGGWTLNTLWKLISAYNMRKNPFFPYQVNPDLYPVKPPKMSESLLCFLKFQLSELRATSPVLIAPTTQHHYSTRVAPSKVSAVNGKIYDSFLSRHGYPDTSIRSHQLRHFLNTAAKEAGQSIEFITHWSGRASVKQTRDYIHQDPKREARKLSDSLIPVADVTPEPITAAEYDIRDKGPIIATRYGICMHAWTTSACQKSGDCLNCSDLLHCKGHKNSLQAVKVERDHVAENLGATLKEIEAGNRPATRWVETHTFYLERLNQIVTMHENPDIPDGSPMQMVGKDFTHAKRILAKKQPQLDKDSVVRDILDNIYDDDLRLCLNEMMGTN
;
A
#
# COMPACT_ATOMS: atom_id res chain seq x y z
N MET A 1 -0.51 -11.25 -37.36
CA MET A 1 -1.98 -11.09 -37.50
C MET A 1 -2.29 -9.63 -37.47
N LYS A 2 -3.15 -9.14 -38.37
CA LYS A 2 -3.57 -7.75 -38.44
C LYS A 2 -4.22 -7.28 -37.13
N TYR A 3 -4.20 -5.97 -36.91
CA TYR A 3 -4.77 -5.36 -35.71
C TYR A 3 -6.28 -5.63 -35.59
N GLY A 4 -6.76 -5.85 -34.36
CA GLY A 4 -8.20 -6.02 -34.09
C GLY A 4 -8.81 -7.39 -34.43
N ILE A 5 -8.07 -8.30 -35.08
CA ILE A 5 -8.56 -9.65 -35.39
C ILE A 5 -8.73 -10.49 -34.12
N LYS A 6 -9.91 -11.10 -33.95
CA LYS A 6 -10.19 -12.11 -32.93
C LYS A 6 -10.22 -13.49 -33.58
N LEU A 7 -9.21 -14.32 -33.31
CA LEU A 7 -9.18 -15.72 -33.74
C LEU A 7 -9.78 -16.63 -32.67
N HIS A 8 -10.49 -17.67 -33.12
CA HIS A 8 -10.84 -18.79 -32.26
C HIS A 8 -9.59 -19.62 -31.96
N THR A 9 -9.46 -20.14 -30.74
CA THR A 9 -8.25 -20.84 -30.23
C THR A 9 -7.85 -22.10 -31.01
N ARG A 10 -8.74 -22.62 -31.86
CA ARG A 10 -8.51 -23.82 -32.69
C ARG A 10 -8.53 -23.56 -34.20
N ALA A 11 -8.75 -22.32 -34.63
CA ALA A 11 -8.84 -21.98 -36.05
C ALA A 11 -7.51 -21.45 -36.57
N THR A 12 -7.05 -21.97 -37.70
CA THR A 12 -5.89 -21.42 -38.42
C THR A 12 -6.28 -20.08 -39.04
N PRO A 13 -5.44 -19.04 -38.92
CA PRO A 13 -5.75 -17.73 -39.49
C PRO A 13 -5.79 -17.74 -41.02
N THR A 14 -6.79 -17.10 -41.62
CA THR A 14 -6.87 -16.95 -43.08
C THR A 14 -5.85 -15.92 -43.59
N PRO A 15 -5.45 -15.96 -44.88
CA PRO A 15 -4.50 -14.99 -45.44
C PRO A 15 -4.91 -13.53 -45.21
N ALA A 16 -6.21 -13.20 -45.34
CA ALA A 16 -6.73 -11.85 -45.10
C ALA A 16 -6.58 -11.36 -43.64
N GLN A 17 -6.45 -12.29 -42.69
CA GLN A 17 -6.26 -11.98 -41.27
C GLN A 17 -4.76 -11.85 -40.92
N GLN A 18 -3.88 -12.44 -41.73
CA GLN A 18 -2.43 -12.39 -41.54
C GLN A 18 -1.87 -11.06 -42.06
N PHE A 19 -0.62 -10.75 -41.67
CA PHE A 19 0.08 -9.62 -42.27
C PHE A 19 0.37 -9.92 -43.75
N ASP A 20 0.46 -8.88 -44.55
CA ASP A 20 0.92 -9.03 -45.94
C ASP A 20 2.35 -9.59 -45.94
N SER A 21 2.72 -10.38 -46.97
CA SER A 21 3.93 -11.22 -46.95
C SER A 21 5.20 -10.44 -46.62
N ASP A 22 5.41 -9.29 -47.27
CA ASP A 22 6.62 -8.49 -47.11
C ASP A 22 6.70 -7.82 -45.73
N TYR A 23 5.56 -7.30 -45.25
CA TYR A 23 5.45 -6.76 -43.90
C TYR A 23 5.63 -7.85 -42.82
N MET A 24 5.16 -9.07 -43.10
CA MET A 24 5.26 -10.20 -42.19
C MET A 24 6.72 -10.59 -41.92
N GLU A 25 7.59 -10.53 -42.93
CA GLU A 25 9.01 -10.82 -42.76
C GLU A 25 9.70 -9.77 -41.90
N PHE A 26 9.40 -8.48 -42.12
CA PHE A 26 9.84 -7.41 -41.20
C PHE A 26 9.34 -7.64 -39.77
N ALA A 27 8.04 -7.94 -39.61
CA ALA A 27 7.43 -8.18 -38.30
C ALA A 27 8.14 -9.31 -37.53
N LYS A 28 8.41 -10.44 -38.21
CA LYS A 28 9.16 -11.57 -37.62
C LYS A 28 10.57 -11.15 -37.22
N ALA A 29 11.30 -10.49 -38.12
CA ALA A 29 12.67 -10.04 -37.86
C ALA A 29 12.74 -9.07 -36.68
N PHE A 30 11.85 -8.08 -36.63
CA PHE A 30 11.75 -7.12 -35.52
C PHE A 30 11.48 -7.83 -34.18
N LEU A 31 10.51 -8.75 -34.14
CA LEU A 31 10.13 -9.45 -32.91
C LEU A 31 11.23 -10.40 -32.42
N LEU A 32 11.95 -11.06 -33.33
CA LEU A 32 13.09 -11.91 -32.98
C LEU A 32 14.27 -11.07 -32.46
N ASN A 33 14.64 -10.01 -33.19
CA ASN A 33 15.78 -9.18 -32.85
C ASN A 33 15.57 -8.39 -31.55
N ASN A 34 14.38 -7.81 -31.35
CA ASN A 34 14.09 -7.06 -30.13
C ASN A 34 14.12 -7.97 -28.88
N ARG A 35 13.81 -9.26 -29.06
CA ARG A 35 13.88 -10.25 -27.98
C ARG A 35 15.31 -10.75 -27.73
N ARG A 36 16.18 -10.84 -28.74
CA ARG A 36 17.54 -11.43 -28.63
C ARG A 36 17.55 -12.77 -27.90
N GLY A 37 16.52 -13.60 -28.11
CA GLY A 37 16.38 -14.89 -27.44
C GLY A 37 15.97 -14.85 -25.96
N ASP A 38 15.72 -13.68 -25.36
CA ASP A 38 15.27 -13.58 -23.96
C ASP A 38 13.76 -13.90 -23.84
N PRO A 39 13.38 -15.02 -23.19
CA PRO A 39 11.98 -15.40 -23.01
C PRO A 39 11.24 -14.48 -22.03
N THR A 40 11.94 -13.65 -21.24
CA THR A 40 11.35 -12.77 -20.23
C THR A 40 10.85 -11.43 -20.78
N LYS A 41 11.26 -11.04 -21.99
CA LYS A 41 10.80 -9.80 -22.66
C LYS A 41 9.34 -9.89 -23.12
N ALA A 42 8.62 -8.78 -23.01
CA ALA A 42 7.16 -8.72 -23.18
C ALA A 42 6.71 -8.79 -24.66
N PHE A 43 6.66 -10.00 -25.23
CA PHE A 43 6.22 -10.26 -26.61
C PHE A 43 4.91 -9.54 -27.01
N ARG A 44 3.91 -9.55 -26.12
CA ARG A 44 2.58 -9.01 -26.43
C ARG A 44 2.58 -7.52 -26.74
N VAL A 45 3.53 -6.77 -26.18
CA VAL A 45 3.59 -5.31 -26.33
C VAL A 45 4.30 -4.94 -27.64
N ASP A 46 5.39 -5.63 -27.97
CA ASP A 46 6.09 -5.46 -29.26
C ASP A 46 5.24 -5.94 -30.43
N TYR A 47 4.58 -7.10 -30.28
CA TYR A 47 3.67 -7.64 -31.29
C TYR A 47 2.55 -6.65 -31.62
N LEU A 48 2.01 -6.00 -30.59
CA LEU A 48 0.97 -5.00 -30.72
C LEU A 48 1.45 -3.72 -31.40
N ALA A 49 2.70 -3.30 -31.19
CA ALA A 49 3.27 -2.15 -31.90
C ALA A 49 3.36 -2.43 -33.41
N VAL A 50 3.81 -3.62 -33.79
CA VAL A 50 3.83 -4.08 -35.19
C VAL A 50 2.42 -4.08 -35.78
N GLN A 51 1.43 -4.61 -35.05
CA GLN A 51 0.03 -4.58 -35.50
C GLN A 51 -0.49 -3.15 -35.74
N ILE A 52 -0.11 -2.19 -34.90
CA ILE A 52 -0.58 -0.81 -35.02
C ILE A 52 0.06 -0.12 -36.23
N ILE A 53 1.35 -0.35 -36.50
CA ILE A 53 2.03 0.21 -37.68
C ILE A 53 1.45 -0.38 -38.97
N ASP A 54 1.25 -1.70 -39.02
CA ASP A 54 0.57 -2.39 -40.12
C ASP A 54 -0.78 -1.74 -40.44
N ALA A 55 -1.64 -1.59 -39.43
CA ALA A 55 -2.94 -0.96 -39.59
C ALA A 55 -2.84 0.50 -40.02
N ALA A 56 -1.87 1.25 -39.51
CA ALA A 56 -1.65 2.65 -39.88
C ALA A 56 -1.18 2.81 -41.33
N LEU A 57 -0.29 1.93 -41.81
CA LEU A 57 0.17 1.91 -43.20
C LEU A 57 -0.98 1.55 -44.14
N ILE A 58 -1.75 0.50 -43.81
CA ILE A 58 -2.91 0.10 -44.63
C ILE A 58 -3.97 1.20 -44.69
N GLU A 59 -4.23 1.92 -43.59
CA GLU A 59 -5.25 2.97 -43.58
C GLU A 59 -4.84 4.23 -44.38
N VAL A 60 -3.54 4.48 -44.55
CA VAL A 60 -3.03 5.65 -45.29
C VAL A 60 -2.72 5.29 -46.75
N ASP A 61 -1.97 4.21 -46.98
CA ASP A 61 -1.42 3.83 -48.29
C ASP A 61 -2.20 2.69 -48.96
N GLY A 62 -3.13 2.04 -48.25
CA GLY A 62 -3.91 0.89 -48.75
C GLY A 62 -3.20 -0.47 -48.62
N TYR A 63 -1.90 -0.47 -48.31
CA TYR A 63 -1.08 -1.67 -48.09
C TYR A 63 -0.01 -1.41 -47.01
N ALA A 64 0.54 -2.47 -46.43
CA ALA A 64 1.58 -2.36 -45.41
C ALA A 64 2.98 -2.50 -46.01
N ASP A 65 3.71 -1.40 -46.16
CA ASP A 65 5.14 -1.39 -46.48
C ASP A 65 5.91 -0.54 -45.47
N ILE A 66 6.78 -1.21 -44.69
CA ILE A 66 7.54 -0.56 -43.63
C ILE A 66 8.55 0.47 -44.14
N THR A 67 9.03 0.33 -45.38
CA THR A 67 10.03 1.25 -45.96
C THR A 67 9.44 2.64 -46.22
N ARG A 68 8.11 2.72 -46.33
CA ARG A 68 7.34 3.96 -46.54
C ARG A 68 6.94 4.65 -45.24
N LEU A 69 7.29 4.09 -44.09
CA LEU A 69 6.91 4.65 -42.80
C LEU A 69 7.32 6.12 -42.70
N SER A 70 6.38 6.98 -42.33
CA SER A 70 6.55 8.44 -42.34
C SER A 70 5.69 9.09 -41.26
N PRO A 71 5.84 10.40 -40.99
CA PRO A 71 5.10 11.06 -39.91
C PRO A 71 3.58 10.92 -39.98
N ILE A 72 2.97 10.93 -41.17
CA ILE A 72 1.52 10.77 -41.35
C ILE A 72 1.02 9.39 -40.88
N HIS A 73 1.82 8.34 -41.10
CA HIS A 73 1.54 7.01 -40.58
C HIS A 73 1.62 6.96 -39.06
N LEU A 74 2.54 7.73 -38.45
CA LEU A 74 2.69 7.79 -37.00
C LEU A 74 1.56 8.57 -36.33
N GLU A 75 1.08 9.65 -36.95
CA GLU A 75 -0.15 10.33 -36.53
C GLU A 75 -1.32 9.35 -36.55
N LYS A 76 -1.42 8.53 -37.59
CA LYS A 76 -2.47 7.53 -37.68
C LYS A 76 -2.35 6.43 -36.63
N ALA A 77 -1.15 5.95 -36.38
CA ALA A 77 -0.86 5.01 -35.29
C ALA A 77 -1.26 5.59 -33.92
N VAL A 78 -1.05 6.89 -33.69
CA VAL A 78 -1.50 7.58 -32.49
C VAL A 78 -3.03 7.58 -32.37
N GLU A 79 -3.78 7.82 -33.46
CA GLU A 79 -5.25 7.71 -33.45
C GLU A 79 -5.72 6.30 -33.10
N ILE A 80 -5.09 5.28 -33.69
CA ILE A 80 -5.40 3.87 -33.41
C ILE A 80 -5.16 3.57 -31.92
N ILE A 81 -4.08 4.09 -31.34
CA ILE A 81 -3.81 3.95 -29.90
C ILE A 81 -4.90 4.66 -29.07
N LYS A 82 -5.29 5.89 -29.42
CA LYS A 82 -6.33 6.66 -28.70
C LYS A 82 -7.67 5.91 -28.62
N LYS A 83 -8.05 5.18 -29.68
CA LYS A 83 -9.28 4.37 -29.73
C LYS A 83 -9.29 3.16 -28.79
N ARG A 84 -8.16 2.81 -28.16
CA ARG A 84 -8.06 1.65 -27.27
C ARG A 84 -8.66 1.92 -25.90
N LYS A 85 -9.16 0.88 -25.23
CA LYS A 85 -9.72 1.01 -23.86
C LYS A 85 -8.68 1.14 -22.75
N LYS A 86 -7.46 0.65 -22.95
CA LYS A 86 -6.41 0.58 -21.91
C LYS A 86 -5.02 0.32 -22.50
N GLY A 87 -3.99 0.76 -21.78
CA GLY A 87 -2.59 0.51 -22.10
C GLY A 87 -2.00 1.44 -23.17
N HIS A 88 -2.50 2.68 -23.28
CA HIS A 88 -2.05 3.65 -24.27
C HIS A 88 -0.55 3.93 -24.19
N LEU A 89 -0.05 4.25 -22.99
CA LEU A 89 1.36 4.56 -22.79
C LEU A 89 2.27 3.38 -23.16
N ASN A 90 1.94 2.16 -22.72
CA ASN A 90 2.73 0.97 -23.04
C ASN A 90 2.75 0.70 -24.55
N ALA A 91 1.62 0.88 -25.24
CA ALA A 91 1.55 0.74 -26.69
C ALA A 91 2.37 1.83 -27.41
N ALA A 92 2.31 3.07 -26.91
CA ALA A 92 3.04 4.20 -27.46
C ALA A 92 4.57 4.07 -27.28
N VAL A 93 5.03 3.64 -26.11
CA VAL A 93 6.45 3.37 -25.85
C VAL A 93 6.97 2.26 -26.77
N ALA A 94 6.18 1.20 -26.95
CA ALA A 94 6.54 0.10 -27.85
C ALA A 94 6.58 0.54 -29.32
N LEU A 95 5.60 1.34 -29.73
CA LEU A 95 5.56 1.98 -31.05
C LEU A 95 6.81 2.83 -31.28
N GLN A 96 7.17 3.69 -30.34
CA GLN A 96 8.37 4.53 -30.44
C GLN A 96 9.65 3.68 -30.50
N SER A 97 9.71 2.58 -29.75
CA SER A 97 10.84 1.65 -29.84
C SER A 97 10.96 1.05 -31.24
N LEU A 98 9.85 0.65 -31.87
CA LEU A 98 9.81 0.15 -33.24
C LEU A 98 10.28 1.23 -34.23
N VAL A 99 9.75 2.44 -34.13
CA VAL A 99 10.13 3.58 -34.98
C VAL A 99 11.63 3.89 -34.89
N ARG A 100 12.20 3.83 -33.67
CA ARG A 100 13.64 3.99 -33.48
C ARG A 100 14.45 2.91 -34.18
N VAL A 101 13.99 1.65 -34.17
CA VAL A 101 14.66 0.56 -34.91
C VAL A 101 14.60 0.81 -36.42
N VAL A 102 13.43 1.20 -36.94
CA VAL A 102 13.27 1.56 -38.36
C VAL A 102 14.22 2.69 -38.77
N ALA A 103 14.32 3.74 -37.94
CA ALA A 103 15.22 4.86 -38.18
C ALA A 103 16.71 4.49 -38.04
N GLN A 104 17.08 3.69 -37.03
CA GLN A 104 18.47 3.26 -36.79
C GLN A 104 19.02 2.39 -37.92
N HIS A 105 18.17 1.57 -38.52
CA HIS A 105 18.54 0.70 -39.63
C HIS A 105 18.31 1.33 -41.01
N ASN A 106 17.95 2.63 -41.07
CA ASN A 106 17.65 3.35 -42.32
C ASN A 106 16.65 2.61 -43.22
N ILE A 107 15.65 1.96 -42.60
CA ILE A 107 14.65 1.17 -43.32
C ILE A 107 13.71 2.09 -44.12
N THR A 108 13.53 3.33 -43.68
CA THR A 108 12.79 4.38 -44.39
C THR A 108 13.66 5.58 -44.70
N SER A 109 13.33 6.29 -45.79
CA SER A 109 13.95 7.55 -46.18
C SER A 109 13.52 8.75 -45.33
N HIS A 110 12.48 8.60 -44.51
CA HIS A 110 12.00 9.68 -43.62
C HIS A 110 12.82 9.76 -42.33
N SER A 111 13.12 10.99 -41.88
CA SER A 111 13.83 11.21 -40.62
C SER A 111 12.90 11.03 -39.42
N LEU A 112 12.80 9.79 -38.93
CA LEU A 112 11.95 9.42 -37.79
C LEU A 112 12.71 9.28 -36.46
N LYS A 113 14.03 9.49 -36.46
CA LYS A 113 14.92 9.26 -35.30
C LYS A 113 14.48 10.02 -34.04
N TYR A 114 13.97 11.23 -34.22
CA TYR A 114 13.56 12.13 -33.14
C TYR A 114 12.06 12.15 -32.89
N TRP A 115 11.30 11.24 -33.52
CA TRP A 115 9.87 11.19 -33.28
C TRP A 115 9.57 10.77 -31.84
N GLU A 116 8.68 11.52 -31.20
CA GLU A 116 8.17 11.24 -29.86
C GLU A 116 6.66 11.06 -29.89
N HIS A 117 6.19 10.09 -29.09
CA HIS A 117 4.76 9.85 -28.99
C HIS A 117 4.10 10.94 -28.11
N PRO A 118 2.87 11.38 -28.40
CA PRO A 118 2.21 12.45 -27.65
C PRO A 118 1.59 11.98 -26.31
N PHE A 119 1.72 10.70 -25.96
CA PHE A 119 1.12 10.15 -24.75
C PHE A 119 1.98 10.46 -23.51
N SER A 120 1.48 11.34 -22.65
CA SER A 120 2.07 11.59 -21.33
C SER A 120 1.41 10.74 -20.25
N ALA A 121 2.19 10.31 -19.26
CA ALA A 121 1.66 9.70 -18.05
C ALA A 121 0.72 10.64 -17.26
N LYS A 122 0.83 11.97 -17.46
CA LYS A 122 0.05 13.00 -16.75
C LYS A 122 -1.17 13.53 -17.54
N GLY A 123 -1.23 13.30 -18.87
CA GLY A 123 -2.17 13.98 -19.77
C GLY A 123 -3.35 13.14 -20.28
N LEU A 124 -3.43 11.86 -19.93
CA LEU A 124 -4.63 11.07 -20.17
C LEU A 124 -5.65 11.51 -19.11
N GLY A 125 -6.70 12.22 -19.52
CA GLY A 125 -7.78 12.65 -18.64
C GLY A 125 -8.11 11.55 -17.64
N LYS A 126 -8.13 11.89 -16.35
CA LYS A 126 -8.41 10.96 -15.26
C LYS A 126 -9.60 10.13 -15.69
N SER A 127 -9.39 8.86 -16.05
CA SER A 127 -10.50 7.93 -16.08
C SER A 127 -11.16 8.08 -14.71
N GLU A 128 -12.47 8.24 -14.66
CA GLU A 128 -13.31 8.17 -13.44
C GLU A 128 -13.24 6.78 -12.79
N LYS A 129 -12.04 6.23 -12.69
CA LYS A 129 -11.74 5.05 -11.92
C LYS A 129 -11.17 5.56 -10.61
N PRO A 130 -11.69 5.09 -9.47
CA PRO A 130 -11.16 5.47 -8.17
C PRO A 130 -9.64 5.27 -8.18
N GLU A 131 -8.95 6.29 -7.71
CA GLU A 131 -7.50 6.29 -7.59
C GLU A 131 -7.10 5.06 -6.76
N LYS A 132 -6.32 4.16 -7.35
CA LYS A 132 -6.01 2.88 -6.71
C LYS A 132 -5.09 3.12 -5.52
N ALA A 133 -5.64 3.11 -4.31
CA ALA A 133 -4.89 3.27 -3.07
C ALA A 133 -3.66 2.37 -3.00
N SER A 134 -2.48 2.96 -2.73
CA SER A 134 -1.20 2.24 -2.71
C SER A 134 -0.99 1.44 -1.43
N LEU A 135 -1.59 1.89 -0.32
CA LEU A 135 -1.67 1.16 0.94
C LEU A 135 -2.92 0.26 0.95
N PRO A 136 -2.89 -0.85 1.71
CA PRO A 136 -4.10 -1.61 1.99
C PRO A 136 -5.02 -0.79 2.89
N ASP A 137 -6.30 -1.11 2.82
CA ASP A 137 -7.28 -0.61 3.79
C ASP A 137 -7.07 -1.29 5.14
N ASP A 138 -7.25 -0.56 6.24
CA ASP A 138 -6.99 -1.07 7.59
C ASP A 138 -7.99 -2.18 7.95
N ASP A 139 -9.26 -2.01 7.58
CA ASP A 139 -10.29 -3.04 7.74
C ASP A 139 -9.94 -4.32 6.97
N ALA A 140 -9.29 -4.19 5.80
CA ALA A 140 -8.79 -5.34 5.06
C ALA A 140 -7.68 -6.09 5.81
N LEU A 141 -6.75 -5.38 6.44
CA LEU A 141 -5.71 -6.00 7.25
C LEU A 141 -6.29 -6.68 8.49
N LEU A 142 -7.22 -6.02 9.17
CA LEU A 142 -7.92 -6.56 10.34
C LEU A 142 -8.75 -7.80 9.98
N ALA A 143 -9.43 -7.81 8.84
CA ALA A 143 -10.15 -8.98 8.34
C ALA A 143 -9.21 -10.19 8.15
N PHE A 144 -8.03 -9.99 7.55
CA PHE A 144 -7.05 -11.07 7.44
C PHE A 144 -6.49 -11.52 8.78
N ALA A 145 -6.25 -10.59 9.71
CA ALA A 145 -5.81 -10.90 11.06
C ALA A 145 -6.86 -11.73 11.81
N GLU A 146 -8.14 -11.35 11.71
CA GLU A 146 -9.25 -12.08 12.31
C GLU A 146 -9.37 -13.49 11.71
N ILE A 147 -9.41 -13.63 10.38
CA ILE A 147 -9.50 -14.94 9.71
C ILE A 147 -8.30 -15.82 10.07
N PHE A 148 -7.09 -15.26 10.09
CA PHE A 148 -5.89 -16.00 10.51
C PHE A 148 -5.98 -16.42 12.00
N SER A 149 -6.55 -15.57 12.86
CA SER A 149 -6.69 -15.86 14.29
C SER A 149 -7.67 -16.98 14.59
N ARG A 150 -8.74 -17.14 13.79
CA ARG A 150 -9.73 -18.23 13.93
C ARG A 150 -9.06 -19.61 13.92
N GLY A 151 -7.96 -19.77 13.17
CA GLY A 151 -7.17 -21.01 13.15
C GLY A 151 -6.44 -21.37 14.44
N TYR A 152 -6.43 -20.50 15.47
CA TYR A 152 -5.95 -20.86 16.82
C TYR A 152 -7.07 -21.45 17.70
N HIS A 153 -8.33 -21.25 17.32
CA HIS A 153 -9.50 -21.60 18.13
C HIS A 153 -10.44 -22.61 17.45
N GLY A 154 -10.16 -22.97 16.20
CA GLY A 154 -10.93 -23.94 15.44
C GLY A 154 -10.27 -24.26 14.10
N ASP A 155 -10.90 -25.16 13.35
CA ASP A 155 -10.42 -25.59 12.05
C ASP A 155 -10.74 -24.54 10.97
N LEU A 156 -9.75 -24.28 10.12
CA LEU A 156 -9.89 -23.50 8.90
C LEU A 156 -9.89 -24.46 7.72
N ASP A 157 -10.76 -24.21 6.74
CA ASP A 157 -10.68 -24.93 5.46
C ASP A 157 -9.35 -24.63 4.74
N ASP A 158 -8.93 -25.52 3.84
CA ASP A 158 -7.64 -25.43 3.16
C ASP A 158 -7.46 -24.12 2.35
N GLU A 159 -8.52 -23.54 1.79
CA GLU A 159 -8.44 -22.23 1.11
C GLU A 159 -8.19 -21.12 2.13
N SER A 160 -8.89 -21.13 3.27
CA SER A 160 -8.65 -20.22 4.39
C SER A 160 -7.24 -20.30 4.93
N VAL A 161 -6.73 -21.50 5.15
CA VAL A 161 -5.33 -21.71 5.54
C VAL A 161 -4.40 -21.13 4.49
N TYR A 162 -4.60 -21.45 3.21
CA TYR A 162 -3.74 -20.96 2.13
C TYR A 162 -3.74 -19.44 2.02
N VAL A 163 -4.91 -18.79 1.92
CA VAL A 163 -4.97 -17.34 1.67
C VAL A 163 -4.43 -16.57 2.87
N SER A 164 -4.89 -16.89 4.08
CA SER A 164 -4.47 -16.17 5.30
C SER A 164 -2.97 -16.37 5.61
N SER A 165 -2.44 -17.60 5.43
CA SER A 165 -1.02 -17.88 5.65
C SER A 165 -0.12 -17.19 4.63
N ILE A 166 -0.52 -17.15 3.34
CA ILE A 166 0.22 -16.38 2.34
C ILE A 166 0.19 -14.88 2.65
N THR A 167 -0.94 -14.34 3.13
CA THR A 167 -1.02 -12.94 3.57
C THR A 167 -0.06 -12.69 4.73
N ALA A 168 -0.03 -13.56 5.75
CA ALA A 168 0.88 -13.44 6.90
C ALA A 168 2.37 -13.48 6.47
N ILE A 169 2.75 -14.36 5.53
CA ILE A 169 4.10 -14.42 4.97
C ILE A 169 4.44 -13.11 4.22
N LEU A 170 3.49 -12.57 3.44
CA LEU A 170 3.67 -11.30 2.72
C LEU A 170 3.71 -10.07 3.64
N LEU A 171 3.16 -10.17 4.86
CA LEU A 171 3.29 -9.21 5.95
C LEU A 171 4.53 -9.46 6.82
N SER A 172 5.27 -10.54 6.60
CA SER A 172 6.49 -10.85 7.34
C SER A 172 7.74 -10.37 6.61
N VAL A 173 7.73 -10.40 5.28
CA VAL A 173 8.83 -9.89 4.44
C VAL A 173 8.30 -9.23 3.16
N PRO A 174 9.00 -8.22 2.61
CA PRO A 174 8.64 -7.56 1.35
C PRO A 174 8.96 -8.46 0.15
N MET A 175 8.22 -9.55 0.00
CA MET A 175 8.34 -10.56 -1.06
C MET A 175 7.32 -10.30 -2.18
N ARG A 176 7.68 -10.57 -3.44
CA ARG A 176 6.71 -10.53 -4.55
C ARG A 176 5.83 -11.77 -4.49
N ILE A 177 4.53 -11.62 -4.73
CA ILE A 177 3.58 -12.76 -4.70
C ILE A 177 4.01 -13.95 -5.57
N ALA A 178 4.72 -13.73 -6.68
CA ALA A 178 5.20 -14.81 -7.55
C ALA A 178 6.34 -15.64 -6.91
N GLU A 179 7.11 -15.04 -6.00
CA GLU A 179 8.24 -15.68 -5.33
C GLU A 179 7.77 -16.75 -4.33
N LYS A 180 6.49 -16.78 -3.94
CA LYS A 180 5.92 -17.85 -3.09
C LYS A 180 6.09 -19.25 -3.68
N LEU A 181 6.12 -19.38 -5.01
CA LEU A 181 6.34 -20.65 -5.72
C LEU A 181 7.79 -21.15 -5.62
N ARG A 182 8.69 -20.36 -5.02
CA ARG A 182 10.08 -20.70 -4.72
C ARG A 182 10.30 -21.08 -3.26
N LEU A 183 9.26 -21.09 -2.44
CA LEU A 183 9.34 -21.47 -1.03
C LEU A 183 9.45 -22.99 -0.88
N ARG A 184 10.37 -23.40 -0.02
CA ARG A 184 10.59 -24.78 0.44
C ARG A 184 10.08 -24.92 1.86
N LEU A 185 9.97 -26.16 2.34
CA LEU A 185 9.73 -26.43 3.76
C LEU A 185 10.78 -25.79 4.66
N ASP A 186 12.04 -25.84 4.24
CA ASP A 186 13.17 -25.32 4.99
C ASP A 186 13.48 -23.84 4.71
N SER A 187 12.60 -23.12 4.00
CA SER A 187 12.79 -21.69 3.69
C SER A 187 12.77 -20.80 4.92
N LEU A 188 12.13 -21.20 6.01
CA LEU A 188 12.14 -20.47 7.27
C LEU A 188 13.38 -20.86 8.08
N LYS A 189 14.28 -19.90 8.32
CA LYS A 189 15.54 -20.10 9.04
C LYS A 189 15.53 -19.28 10.33
N SER A 190 16.34 -19.70 11.31
CA SER A 190 16.58 -18.96 12.54
C SER A 190 18.06 -18.93 12.86
N GLU A 191 18.51 -17.83 13.47
CA GLU A 191 19.87 -17.66 13.98
C GLU A 191 19.79 -16.96 15.34
N THR A 192 20.76 -17.22 16.22
CA THR A 192 20.85 -16.52 17.52
C THR A 192 21.71 -15.28 17.35
N ASP A 193 21.19 -14.12 17.75
CA ASP A 193 21.95 -12.88 17.69
C ASP A 193 22.99 -12.76 18.81
N LYS A 194 23.79 -11.69 18.78
CA LYS A 194 24.84 -11.42 19.77
C LYS A 194 24.32 -11.27 21.21
N LYS A 195 23.02 -11.06 21.39
CA LYS A 195 22.34 -10.92 22.69
C LYS A 195 21.65 -12.22 23.13
N GLY A 196 21.83 -13.32 22.39
CA GLY A 196 21.20 -14.60 22.70
C GLY A 196 19.74 -14.70 22.26
N VAL A 197 19.22 -13.74 21.49
CA VAL A 197 17.82 -13.73 21.04
C VAL A 197 17.72 -14.39 19.67
N ILE A 198 16.74 -15.29 19.52
CA ILE A 198 16.48 -15.97 18.24
C ILE A 198 15.83 -14.99 17.25
N GLN A 199 16.51 -14.77 16.13
CA GLN A 199 16.02 -13.99 14.99
C GLN A 199 15.58 -14.93 13.88
N TRP A 200 14.49 -14.57 13.20
CA TRP A 200 13.89 -15.37 12.14
C TRP A 200 14.09 -14.73 10.77
N TYR A 201 14.31 -15.57 9.76
CA TYR A 201 14.60 -15.15 8.40
C TYR A 201 13.83 -15.99 7.38
N LEU A 202 13.41 -15.36 6.29
CA LEU A 202 12.91 -16.06 5.12
C LEU A 202 13.98 -16.15 4.04
N HIS A 203 14.37 -17.37 3.70
CA HIS A 203 15.37 -17.71 2.70
C HIS A 203 14.75 -18.31 1.44
N TYR A 204 14.89 -17.64 0.30
CA TYR A 204 14.27 -18.05 -0.95
C TYR A 204 14.95 -17.46 -2.19
N TYR A 205 14.66 -18.01 -3.37
CA TYR A 205 15.18 -17.47 -4.64
C TYR A 205 14.34 -16.29 -5.13
N SER A 206 14.93 -15.09 -5.23
CA SER A 206 14.26 -13.93 -5.83
C SER A 206 14.45 -13.91 -7.33
N THR A 207 13.36 -14.09 -8.08
CA THR A 207 13.38 -14.14 -9.55
C THR A 207 13.80 -12.81 -10.18
N LYS A 208 13.43 -11.67 -9.58
CA LYS A 208 13.84 -10.35 -10.08
C LYS A 208 15.34 -10.12 -9.88
N ASN A 209 15.86 -10.51 -8.72
CA ASN A 209 17.26 -10.28 -8.36
C ASN A 209 18.19 -11.41 -8.83
N LYS A 210 17.61 -12.49 -9.38
CA LYS A 210 18.29 -13.68 -9.91
C LYS A 210 19.30 -14.31 -8.93
N LYS A 211 18.97 -14.31 -7.63
CA LYS A 211 19.81 -14.88 -6.57
C LYS A 211 19.00 -15.36 -5.37
N MET A 212 19.61 -16.21 -4.56
CA MET A 212 19.10 -16.51 -3.22
C MET A 212 19.17 -15.26 -2.35
N VAL A 213 18.10 -15.01 -1.61
CA VAL A 213 17.99 -13.89 -0.67
C VAL A 213 17.56 -14.41 0.69
N THR A 214 18.12 -13.82 1.73
CA THR A 214 17.71 -14.00 3.12
C THR A 214 17.16 -12.67 3.60
N LYS A 215 15.93 -12.66 4.10
CA LYS A 215 15.28 -11.45 4.62
C LYS A 215 14.87 -11.66 6.06
N GLY A 216 15.28 -10.77 6.95
CA GLY A 216 14.85 -10.77 8.34
C GLY A 216 13.35 -10.54 8.45
N ILE A 217 12.71 -11.28 9.35
CA ILE A 217 11.30 -11.15 9.71
C ILE A 217 11.23 -10.25 10.97
N PRO A 218 10.39 -9.21 11.00
CA PRO A 218 10.18 -8.43 12.22
C PRO A 218 9.77 -9.33 13.38
N ALA A 219 10.33 -9.10 14.58
CA ALA A 219 10.09 -9.96 15.76
C ALA A 219 8.59 -10.15 16.05
N VAL A 220 7.79 -9.08 15.93
CA VAL A 220 6.32 -9.11 16.11
C VAL A 220 5.57 -9.99 15.10
N MET A 221 6.17 -10.29 13.95
CA MET A 221 5.60 -11.17 12.92
C MET A 221 6.19 -12.57 12.93
N ALA A 222 7.23 -12.84 13.73
CA ALA A 222 7.97 -14.10 13.68
C ALA A 222 7.06 -15.31 13.96
N ASP A 223 6.27 -15.27 15.03
CA ASP A 223 5.38 -16.37 15.39
C ASP A 223 4.23 -16.55 14.39
N HIS A 224 3.69 -15.45 13.86
CA HIS A 224 2.66 -15.52 12.81
C HIS A 224 3.21 -16.12 11.51
N CYS A 225 4.46 -15.79 11.13
CA CYS A 225 5.12 -16.39 9.98
C CYS A 225 5.37 -17.88 10.17
N ARG A 226 5.85 -18.29 11.36
CA ARG A 226 6.06 -19.70 11.73
C ARG A 226 4.76 -20.48 11.68
N GLU A 227 3.69 -19.94 12.25
CA GLU A 227 2.39 -20.59 12.25
C GLU A 227 1.81 -20.70 10.83
N ALA A 228 1.99 -19.66 10.00
CA ALA A 228 1.63 -19.71 8.58
C ALA A 228 2.38 -20.83 7.83
N PHE A 229 3.69 -20.99 8.10
CA PHE A 229 4.49 -22.09 7.56
C PHE A 229 3.99 -23.46 8.03
N ARG A 230 3.75 -23.63 9.34
CA ARG A 230 3.24 -24.87 9.93
C ARG A 230 1.90 -25.29 9.32
N ARG A 231 0.96 -24.36 9.19
CA ARG A 231 -0.37 -24.63 8.61
C ARG A 231 -0.27 -25.00 7.13
N LEU A 232 0.52 -24.27 6.35
CA LEU A 232 0.76 -24.59 4.95
C LEU A 232 1.44 -25.95 4.80
N GLU A 233 2.45 -26.25 5.62
CA GLU A 233 3.12 -27.55 5.65
C GLU A 233 2.13 -28.68 5.95
N SER A 234 1.22 -28.47 6.90
CA SER A 234 0.20 -29.44 7.27
C SER A 234 -0.75 -29.76 6.10
N ILE A 235 -1.39 -28.74 5.51
CA ILE A 235 -2.39 -28.97 4.45
C ILE A 235 -1.76 -29.52 3.17
N THR A 236 -0.49 -29.20 2.89
CA THR A 236 0.20 -29.65 1.67
C THR A 236 0.88 -31.02 1.80
N LYS A 237 0.80 -31.66 2.99
CA LYS A 237 1.50 -32.91 3.30
C LYS A 237 1.15 -34.05 2.34
N GLU A 238 -0.13 -34.33 2.13
CA GLU A 238 -0.58 -35.44 1.27
C GLU A 238 -0.27 -35.19 -0.20
N ALA A 239 -0.40 -33.94 -0.66
CA ALA A 239 0.01 -33.56 -2.01
C ALA A 239 1.50 -33.77 -2.26
N ARG A 240 2.35 -33.43 -1.28
CA ARG A 240 3.80 -33.67 -1.36
C ARG A 240 4.15 -35.15 -1.35
N LYS A 241 3.44 -35.99 -0.59
CA LYS A 241 3.62 -37.45 -0.64
C LYS A 241 3.28 -38.01 -2.03
N LEU A 242 2.15 -37.59 -2.61
CA LEU A 242 1.79 -37.97 -3.97
C LEU A 242 2.84 -37.48 -4.99
N ALA A 243 3.36 -36.26 -4.82
CA ALA A 243 4.41 -35.72 -5.66
C ALA A 243 5.69 -36.56 -5.56
N LEU A 244 6.11 -36.90 -4.34
CA LEU A 244 7.30 -37.74 -4.09
C LEU A 244 7.13 -39.13 -4.72
N HIS A 245 5.94 -39.72 -4.58
CA HIS A 245 5.62 -41.01 -5.17
C HIS A 245 5.71 -40.99 -6.71
N LEU A 246 5.12 -39.97 -7.35
CA LEU A 246 5.25 -39.77 -8.80
C LEU A 246 6.70 -39.45 -9.23
N GLU A 247 7.43 -38.68 -8.43
CA GLU A 247 8.84 -38.33 -8.68
C GLU A 247 9.78 -39.54 -8.59
N SER A 248 9.43 -40.54 -7.77
CA SER A 248 10.19 -41.78 -7.62
C SER A 248 10.08 -42.71 -8.83
N GLY A 249 9.07 -42.52 -9.69
CA GLY A 249 8.76 -43.43 -10.79
C GLY A 249 8.11 -44.74 -10.34
N SER A 250 7.59 -44.82 -9.10
CA SER A 250 6.92 -46.01 -8.60
C SER A 250 5.75 -46.41 -9.50
N THR A 251 5.70 -47.71 -9.81
CA THR A 251 4.62 -48.36 -10.55
C THR A 251 3.45 -48.77 -9.68
N ASP A 252 3.62 -48.72 -8.36
CA ASP A 252 2.61 -49.12 -7.39
C ASP A 252 1.58 -48.01 -7.22
N PHE A 253 0.35 -48.38 -6.93
CA PHE A 253 -0.72 -47.42 -6.69
C PHE A 253 -0.41 -46.55 -5.47
N PHE A 254 -0.61 -45.23 -5.59
CA PHE A 254 -0.35 -44.32 -4.47
C PHE A 254 -1.27 -44.64 -3.27
N PRO A 255 -0.71 -44.94 -2.08
CA PRO A 255 -1.53 -45.27 -0.93
C PRO A 255 -2.22 -44.01 -0.38
N HIS A 256 -3.55 -44.05 -0.31
CA HIS A 256 -4.36 -43.06 0.41
C HIS A 256 -5.47 -43.77 1.22
N PRO A 257 -6.12 -43.10 2.19
CA PRO A 257 -6.99 -43.76 3.16
C PRO A 257 -8.18 -44.55 2.59
N GLU A 258 -8.62 -44.21 1.38
CA GLU A 258 -9.77 -44.82 0.71
C GLU A 258 -9.37 -45.90 -0.31
N VAL A 259 -8.09 -46.23 -0.46
CA VAL A 259 -7.66 -47.28 -1.40
C VAL A 259 -8.21 -48.64 -0.94
N PRO A 260 -8.85 -49.42 -1.82
CA PRO A 260 -9.37 -50.74 -1.45
C PRO A 260 -8.23 -51.70 -1.11
N ASP A 261 -8.41 -52.49 -0.05
CA ASP A 261 -7.47 -53.54 0.36
C ASP A 261 -7.67 -54.80 -0.51
N VAL A 262 -7.09 -54.74 -1.71
CA VAL A 262 -7.14 -55.83 -2.70
C VAL A 262 -5.78 -55.98 -3.40
N PRO A 263 -5.45 -57.19 -3.90
CA PRO A 263 -4.27 -57.39 -4.73
C PRO A 263 -4.23 -56.44 -5.94
N ALA A 264 -3.04 -55.91 -6.24
CA ALA A 264 -2.88 -54.83 -7.23
C ALA A 264 -3.31 -55.17 -8.67
N ASP A 265 -3.29 -56.46 -9.02
CA ASP A 265 -3.69 -57.00 -10.32
C ASP A 265 -5.12 -57.58 -10.34
N GLN A 266 -5.85 -57.51 -9.21
CA GLN A 266 -7.25 -57.91 -9.17
C GLN A 266 -8.10 -56.92 -9.97
N ILE A 267 -9.04 -57.43 -10.77
CA ILE A 267 -10.07 -56.60 -11.40
C ILE A 267 -10.97 -56.02 -10.31
N LEU A 268 -11.03 -54.70 -10.27
CA LEU A 268 -11.79 -53.92 -9.31
C LEU A 268 -13.28 -53.91 -9.69
N THR A 269 -14.13 -53.97 -8.66
CA THR A 269 -15.54 -53.63 -8.82
C THR A 269 -15.69 -52.11 -9.07
N PRO A 270 -16.81 -51.63 -9.64
CA PRO A 270 -17.04 -50.20 -9.82
C PRO A 270 -16.93 -49.39 -8.53
N GLN A 271 -17.32 -49.99 -7.40
CA GLN A 271 -17.18 -49.39 -6.07
C GLN A 271 -15.71 -49.29 -5.64
N GLN A 272 -14.90 -50.32 -5.89
CA GLN A 272 -13.46 -50.28 -5.62
C GLN A 272 -12.71 -49.28 -6.52
N VAL A 273 -13.17 -49.08 -7.77
CA VAL A 273 -12.64 -48.02 -8.64
C VAL A 273 -12.97 -46.64 -8.11
N LEU A 274 -14.19 -46.44 -7.59
CA LEU A 274 -14.60 -45.20 -6.94
C LEU A 274 -13.68 -44.87 -5.75
N GLU A 275 -13.48 -45.85 -4.87
CA GLU A 275 -12.61 -45.82 -3.70
C GLU A 275 -11.16 -45.52 -4.08
N ALA A 276 -10.58 -46.27 -5.03
CA ALA A 276 -9.23 -46.03 -5.52
C ALA A 276 -9.04 -44.63 -6.15
N LEU A 277 -10.06 -44.07 -6.81
CA LEU A 277 -9.98 -42.72 -7.38
C LEU A 277 -10.21 -41.60 -6.35
N GLY A 278 -10.65 -41.96 -5.13
CA GLY A 278 -11.10 -41.08 -4.07
C GLY A 278 -12.21 -40.16 -4.52
N ARG A 279 -13.33 -40.73 -4.96
CA ARG A 279 -14.47 -39.98 -5.51
C ARG A 279 -15.74 -40.22 -4.70
N PRO A 280 -16.56 -39.17 -4.47
CA PRO A 280 -17.75 -39.30 -3.64
C PRO A 280 -18.92 -40.00 -4.35
N SER A 281 -18.94 -40.04 -5.69
CA SER A 281 -20.05 -40.64 -6.44
C SER A 281 -19.62 -41.27 -7.77
N PRO A 282 -20.33 -42.31 -8.26
CA PRO A 282 -20.02 -42.96 -9.54
C PRO A 282 -19.90 -41.99 -10.70
N ALA A 283 -20.83 -41.03 -10.83
CA ALA A 283 -20.80 -40.01 -11.88
C ALA A 283 -19.51 -39.16 -11.85
N SER A 284 -18.98 -38.87 -10.65
CA SER A 284 -17.72 -38.11 -10.51
C SER A 284 -16.49 -38.96 -10.86
N ALA A 285 -16.50 -40.26 -10.55
CA ALA A 285 -15.47 -41.20 -10.99
C ALA A 285 -15.51 -41.43 -12.50
N GLU A 286 -16.68 -41.66 -13.09
CA GLU A 286 -16.86 -41.79 -14.54
C GLU A 286 -16.38 -40.54 -15.28
N THR A 287 -16.64 -39.35 -14.73
CA THR A 287 -16.13 -38.09 -15.30
C THR A 287 -14.61 -38.04 -15.27
N LEU A 288 -13.97 -38.46 -14.17
CA LEU A 288 -12.52 -38.57 -14.10
C LEU A 288 -11.99 -39.62 -15.09
N MET A 289 -12.61 -40.79 -15.16
CA MET A 289 -12.25 -41.85 -16.11
C MET A 289 -12.36 -41.36 -17.55
N LYS A 290 -13.40 -40.59 -17.90
CA LYS A 290 -13.50 -39.95 -19.22
C LYS A 290 -12.30 -39.06 -19.51
N HIS A 291 -11.77 -38.36 -18.51
CA HIS A 291 -10.57 -37.54 -18.67
C HIS A 291 -9.27 -38.35 -18.76
N LEU A 292 -9.23 -39.54 -18.15
CA LEU A 292 -8.09 -40.47 -18.19
C LEU A 292 -8.06 -41.27 -19.51
N THR A 293 -9.18 -41.88 -19.90
CA THR A 293 -9.29 -42.89 -20.96
C THR A 293 -10.11 -42.45 -22.17
N GLY A 294 -10.91 -41.38 -22.04
CA GLY A 294 -11.86 -40.94 -23.06
C GLY A 294 -13.26 -41.54 -22.94
N ARG A 295 -13.49 -42.49 -22.02
CA ARG A 295 -14.76 -43.22 -21.85
C ARG A 295 -15.29 -43.09 -20.42
N TYR A 296 -16.61 -43.15 -20.27
CA TYR A 296 -17.30 -43.21 -18.98
C TYR A 296 -17.44 -44.68 -18.55
N GLU A 297 -16.34 -45.33 -18.20
CA GLU A 297 -16.32 -46.77 -17.90
C GLU A 297 -15.55 -47.06 -16.61
N LEU A 298 -16.20 -47.72 -15.66
CA LEU A 298 -15.64 -48.10 -14.36
C LEU A 298 -15.27 -49.60 -14.27
N GLY A 299 -15.51 -50.38 -15.31
CA GLY A 299 -15.21 -51.82 -15.34
C GLY A 299 -13.85 -52.14 -15.94
N GLY A 300 -13.29 -53.30 -15.58
CA GLY A 300 -12.09 -53.87 -16.22
C GLY A 300 -10.77 -53.24 -15.78
N TRP A 301 -10.76 -52.52 -14.67
CA TRP A 301 -9.57 -51.84 -14.15
C TRP A 301 -8.97 -52.60 -12.96
N THR A 302 -7.66 -52.47 -12.79
CA THR A 302 -6.87 -52.94 -11.64
C THR A 302 -6.15 -51.75 -11.02
N LEU A 303 -5.63 -51.86 -9.80
CA LEU A 303 -4.83 -50.77 -9.22
C LEU A 303 -3.62 -50.44 -10.11
N ASN A 304 -2.92 -51.44 -10.62
CA ASN A 304 -1.77 -51.24 -11.51
C ASN A 304 -2.14 -50.52 -12.83
N THR A 305 -3.26 -50.87 -13.46
CA THR A 305 -3.71 -50.21 -14.71
C THR A 305 -4.23 -48.80 -14.46
N LEU A 306 -4.97 -48.57 -13.37
CA LEU A 306 -5.40 -47.23 -12.97
C LEU A 306 -4.21 -46.32 -12.68
N TRP A 307 -3.22 -46.81 -11.95
CA TRP A 307 -2.05 -46.00 -11.59
C TRP A 307 -1.28 -45.51 -12.80
N LYS A 308 -1.09 -46.37 -13.82
CA LYS A 308 -0.47 -45.98 -15.10
C LYS A 308 -1.22 -44.82 -15.77
N LEU A 309 -2.54 -44.89 -15.81
CA LEU A 309 -3.40 -43.84 -16.39
C LEU A 309 -3.34 -42.54 -15.58
N ILE A 310 -3.42 -42.64 -14.25
CA ILE A 310 -3.37 -41.51 -13.32
C ILE A 310 -2.02 -40.81 -13.40
N SER A 311 -0.92 -41.57 -13.42
CA SER A 311 0.44 -41.05 -13.54
C SER A 311 0.63 -40.31 -14.85
N ALA A 312 0.24 -40.91 -15.98
CA ALA A 312 0.28 -40.28 -17.29
C ALA A 312 -0.57 -39.00 -17.35
N TYR A 313 -1.74 -39.00 -16.70
CA TYR A 313 -2.59 -37.82 -16.60
C TYR A 313 -1.96 -36.69 -15.79
N ASN A 314 -1.34 -37.00 -14.65
CA ASN A 314 -0.61 -36.04 -13.84
C ASN A 314 0.53 -35.40 -14.65
N MET A 315 1.31 -36.19 -15.40
CA MET A 315 2.37 -35.66 -16.26
C MET A 315 1.82 -34.75 -17.36
N ARG A 316 0.73 -35.17 -18.01
CA ARG A 316 0.09 -34.39 -19.07
C ARG A 316 -0.49 -33.06 -18.58
N LYS A 317 -1.01 -33.01 -17.35
CA LYS A 317 -1.58 -31.79 -16.75
C LYS A 317 -0.53 -30.88 -16.10
N ASN A 318 0.65 -31.42 -15.80
CA ASN A 318 1.75 -30.69 -15.19
C ASN A 318 2.96 -30.68 -16.14
N PRO A 319 2.99 -29.77 -17.13
CA PRO A 319 4.00 -29.79 -18.20
C PRO A 319 5.43 -29.56 -17.72
N PHE A 320 5.61 -29.02 -16.51
CA PHE A 320 6.93 -28.77 -15.91
C PHE A 320 7.26 -29.76 -14.79
N PHE A 321 6.48 -30.82 -14.60
CA PHE A 321 6.74 -31.84 -13.59
C PHE A 321 8.20 -32.33 -13.68
N PRO A 322 8.95 -32.45 -12.56
CA PRO A 322 8.49 -32.41 -11.16
C PRO A 322 8.40 -31.01 -10.54
N TYR A 323 8.46 -29.94 -11.34
CA TYR A 323 8.47 -28.56 -10.87
C TYR A 323 7.12 -27.87 -11.11
N GLN A 324 6.76 -26.92 -10.23
CA GLN A 324 5.52 -26.15 -10.39
C GLN A 324 5.60 -25.07 -11.48
N VAL A 325 6.80 -24.59 -11.75
CA VAL A 325 7.10 -23.56 -12.74
C VAL A 325 8.21 -24.04 -13.63
N ASN A 326 8.33 -23.43 -14.82
CA ASN A 326 9.39 -23.78 -15.77
C ASN A 326 10.78 -23.74 -15.09
N PRO A 327 11.49 -24.88 -15.01
CA PRO A 327 12.79 -24.97 -14.34
C PRO A 327 13.88 -24.21 -15.09
N ASP A 328 13.75 -24.04 -16.40
CA ASP A 328 14.77 -23.46 -17.28
C ASP A 328 14.65 -21.93 -17.40
N LEU A 329 13.65 -21.34 -16.74
CA LEU A 329 13.44 -19.89 -16.78
C LEU A 329 14.56 -19.11 -16.05
N TYR A 330 15.23 -19.74 -15.08
CA TYR A 330 16.28 -19.11 -14.27
C TYR A 330 17.40 -20.12 -13.94
N PRO A 331 18.63 -19.66 -13.63
CA PRO A 331 19.75 -20.57 -13.32
C PRO A 331 19.51 -21.49 -12.13
N VAL A 332 18.82 -21.00 -11.10
CA VAL A 332 18.44 -21.82 -9.94
C VAL A 332 17.10 -22.48 -10.22
N LYS A 333 17.08 -23.81 -10.22
CA LYS A 333 15.86 -24.59 -10.41
C LYS A 333 14.88 -24.32 -9.26
N PRO A 334 13.57 -24.24 -9.53
CA PRO A 334 12.55 -24.19 -8.48
C PRO A 334 12.58 -25.49 -7.65
N PRO A 335 12.00 -25.50 -6.44
CA PRO A 335 11.83 -26.75 -5.70
C PRO A 335 10.98 -27.73 -6.50
N LYS A 336 11.29 -29.03 -6.36
CA LYS A 336 10.38 -30.07 -6.82
C LYS A 336 9.05 -29.95 -6.06
N MET A 337 7.97 -30.49 -6.62
CA MET A 337 6.65 -30.45 -6.01
C MET A 337 6.66 -31.11 -4.63
N SER A 338 7.40 -32.21 -4.46
CA SER A 338 7.61 -32.90 -3.18
C SER A 338 8.36 -32.09 -2.11
N GLU A 339 9.09 -31.05 -2.50
CA GLU A 339 9.89 -30.20 -1.60
C GLU A 339 9.28 -28.80 -1.41
N SER A 340 8.29 -28.45 -2.24
CA SER A 340 7.67 -27.14 -2.25
C SER A 340 6.73 -26.97 -1.06
N LEU A 341 6.77 -25.79 -0.43
CA LEU A 341 5.79 -25.42 0.59
C LEU A 341 4.37 -25.42 0.03
N LEU A 342 4.20 -25.18 -1.28
CA LEU A 342 2.90 -24.95 -1.92
C LEU A 342 2.54 -26.03 -2.94
N CYS A 343 2.50 -27.30 -2.54
CA CYS A 343 2.00 -28.39 -3.38
C CYS A 343 0.57 -28.75 -2.97
N PHE A 344 -0.39 -28.79 -3.91
CA PHE A 344 -1.79 -29.07 -3.59
C PHE A 344 -2.35 -30.21 -4.44
N LEU A 345 -3.28 -30.96 -3.86
CA LEU A 345 -4.12 -31.90 -4.58
C LEU A 345 -5.12 -31.17 -5.47
N LYS A 346 -5.62 -31.85 -6.50
CA LYS A 346 -6.65 -31.30 -7.38
C LYS A 346 -7.92 -31.06 -6.58
N PHE A 347 -8.44 -29.83 -6.70
CA PHE A 347 -9.63 -29.34 -5.97
C PHE A 347 -9.45 -29.15 -4.46
N GLN A 348 -8.24 -29.27 -3.92
CA GLN A 348 -7.99 -29.07 -2.50
C GLN A 348 -8.43 -27.69 -1.98
N LEU A 349 -8.17 -26.63 -2.74
CA LEU A 349 -8.56 -25.26 -2.40
C LEU A 349 -9.97 -24.91 -2.93
N SER A 350 -10.80 -25.91 -3.25
CA SER A 350 -12.15 -25.70 -3.80
C SER A 350 -13.20 -26.09 -2.77
N GLU A 351 -14.12 -25.18 -2.49
CA GLU A 351 -15.27 -25.45 -1.64
C GLU A 351 -16.29 -26.42 -2.29
N LEU A 352 -16.45 -26.33 -3.61
CA LEU A 352 -17.54 -27.00 -4.32
C LEU A 352 -17.20 -28.40 -4.87
N ARG A 353 -15.94 -28.82 -4.77
CA ARG A 353 -15.45 -30.01 -5.44
C ARG A 353 -14.61 -30.81 -4.46
N ALA A 354 -14.92 -32.10 -4.34
CA ALA A 354 -14.14 -33.02 -3.54
C ALA A 354 -12.69 -33.08 -4.01
N THR A 355 -11.78 -33.00 -3.05
CA THR A 355 -10.34 -33.14 -3.24
C THR A 355 -10.02 -34.49 -3.88
N SER A 356 -9.04 -34.49 -4.77
CA SER A 356 -8.56 -35.69 -5.44
C SER A 356 -7.31 -36.23 -4.76
N PRO A 357 -7.33 -37.42 -4.12
CA PRO A 357 -6.12 -37.95 -3.49
C PRO A 357 -5.06 -38.40 -4.48
N VAL A 358 -5.42 -38.61 -5.75
CA VAL A 358 -4.54 -39.18 -6.79
C VAL A 358 -4.08 -38.17 -7.86
N LEU A 359 -4.48 -36.90 -7.76
CA LEU A 359 -4.12 -35.88 -8.75
C LEU A 359 -3.52 -34.66 -8.07
N ILE A 360 -2.40 -34.18 -8.60
CA ILE A 360 -1.74 -32.93 -8.19
C ILE A 360 -2.27 -31.77 -9.04
N ALA A 361 -2.50 -30.62 -8.41
CA ALA A 361 -2.76 -29.36 -9.07
C ALA A 361 -1.53 -28.44 -9.04
N PRO A 362 -1.13 -27.86 -10.19
CA PRO A 362 -0.08 -26.86 -10.20
C PRO A 362 -0.61 -25.57 -9.54
N THR A 363 0.12 -25.06 -8.55
CA THR A 363 -0.24 -23.83 -7.86
C THR A 363 -0.13 -22.64 -8.81
N THR A 364 -1.26 -22.05 -9.17
CA THR A 364 -1.24 -20.91 -10.09
C THR A 364 -0.75 -19.66 -9.35
N GLN A 365 0.09 -18.85 -10.02
CA GLN A 365 0.53 -17.56 -9.49
C GLN A 365 -0.65 -16.64 -9.15
N HIS A 366 -1.75 -16.76 -9.90
CA HIS A 366 -2.90 -15.87 -9.84
C HIS A 366 -3.95 -16.25 -8.80
N HIS A 367 -3.97 -17.49 -8.27
CA HIS A 367 -5.03 -17.95 -7.38
C HIS A 367 -5.26 -16.97 -6.21
N TYR A 368 -4.19 -16.60 -5.48
CA TYR A 368 -4.27 -15.61 -4.41
C TYR A 368 -4.92 -14.30 -4.87
N SER A 369 -4.40 -13.66 -5.93
CA SER A 369 -4.90 -12.36 -6.40
C SER A 369 -6.35 -12.40 -6.88
N THR A 370 -6.80 -13.55 -7.40
CA THR A 370 -8.17 -13.75 -7.83
C THR A 370 -9.11 -13.86 -6.64
N ARG A 371 -8.67 -14.49 -5.55
CA ARG A 371 -9.48 -14.69 -4.34
C ARG A 371 -9.65 -13.44 -3.50
N VAL A 372 -8.63 -12.56 -3.44
CA VAL A 372 -8.64 -11.34 -2.60
C VAL A 372 -9.09 -10.05 -3.31
N ALA A 373 -9.71 -10.17 -4.50
CA ALA A 373 -10.16 -9.05 -5.32
C ALA A 373 -11.63 -8.65 -5.00
N PRO A 374 -12.03 -7.38 -5.20
CA PRO A 374 -13.29 -6.83 -4.68
C PRO A 374 -14.57 -7.29 -5.41
N SER A 375 -14.49 -8.02 -6.53
CA SER A 375 -15.70 -8.50 -7.23
C SER A 375 -15.40 -9.43 -8.43
N LYS A 376 -15.96 -10.64 -8.36
CA LYS A 376 -16.04 -11.72 -9.37
C LYS A 376 -14.76 -12.53 -9.67
N VAL A 377 -14.71 -13.74 -9.10
CA VAL A 377 -14.01 -14.89 -9.71
C VAL A 377 -14.94 -15.49 -10.76
N SER A 378 -14.77 -15.07 -12.02
CA SER A 378 -15.30 -15.69 -13.25
C SER A 378 -16.79 -16.11 -13.24
N ALA A 379 -17.63 -15.42 -14.03
CA ALA A 379 -18.91 -15.96 -14.46
C ALA A 379 -18.65 -17.15 -15.42
N VAL A 380 -18.45 -18.35 -14.87
CA VAL A 380 -18.49 -19.59 -15.64
C VAL A 380 -19.94 -20.05 -15.63
N ASN A 381 -20.59 -20.00 -16.79
CA ASN A 381 -21.98 -20.42 -16.99
C ASN A 381 -23.01 -19.67 -16.12
N GLY A 382 -22.82 -18.39 -15.85
CA GLY A 382 -23.78 -17.57 -15.11
C GLY A 382 -23.80 -17.78 -13.58
N LYS A 383 -23.00 -18.72 -13.04
CA LYS A 383 -22.83 -18.87 -11.58
C LYS A 383 -21.90 -17.78 -11.04
N ILE A 384 -22.32 -17.13 -9.95
CA ILE A 384 -21.54 -16.16 -9.19
C ILE A 384 -20.81 -16.91 -8.09
N TYR A 385 -19.50 -16.70 -7.98
CA TYR A 385 -18.68 -17.22 -6.89
C TYR A 385 -18.17 -16.05 -6.06
N ASP A 386 -18.39 -16.12 -4.76
CA ASP A 386 -17.98 -15.09 -3.81
C ASP A 386 -16.45 -15.02 -3.70
N SER A 387 -15.93 -13.82 -3.48
CA SER A 387 -14.51 -13.64 -3.16
C SER A 387 -14.20 -14.28 -1.80
N PHE A 388 -12.91 -14.50 -1.52
CA PHE A 388 -12.49 -15.03 -0.22
C PHE A 388 -12.98 -14.14 0.93
N LEU A 389 -12.82 -12.82 0.79
CA LEU A 389 -13.20 -11.86 1.82
C LEU A 389 -14.72 -11.79 1.98
N SER A 390 -15.47 -11.79 0.87
CA SER A 390 -16.94 -11.84 0.89
C SER A 390 -17.46 -13.07 1.64
N ARG A 391 -16.87 -14.25 1.39
CA ARG A 391 -17.20 -15.50 2.09
C ARG A 391 -16.97 -15.43 3.60
N HIS A 392 -15.99 -14.64 4.05
CA HIS A 392 -15.69 -14.47 5.47
C HIS A 392 -16.42 -13.30 6.14
N GLY A 393 -17.35 -12.64 5.44
CA GLY A 393 -18.17 -11.54 5.98
C GLY A 393 -17.70 -10.13 5.59
N TYR A 394 -16.77 -10.00 4.64
CA TYR A 394 -16.18 -8.71 4.22
C TYR A 394 -16.38 -8.47 2.71
N PRO A 395 -17.63 -8.24 2.24
CA PRO A 395 -17.97 -8.24 0.81
C PRO A 395 -17.38 -7.09 -0.02
N ASP A 396 -17.13 -5.93 0.60
CA ASP A 396 -16.62 -4.73 -0.08
C ASP A 396 -15.11 -4.54 0.10
N THR A 397 -14.46 -5.50 0.73
CA THR A 397 -13.05 -5.44 1.10
C THR A 397 -12.19 -6.13 0.04
N SER A 398 -11.04 -5.55 -0.27
CA SER A 398 -10.07 -6.20 -1.15
C SER A 398 -8.66 -5.78 -0.85
N ILE A 399 -7.72 -6.65 -1.24
CA ILE A 399 -6.30 -6.35 -1.08
C ILE A 399 -5.51 -6.82 -2.30
N ARG A 400 -4.46 -6.09 -2.64
CA ARG A 400 -3.47 -6.51 -3.62
C ARG A 400 -2.22 -6.89 -2.85
N SER A 401 -1.57 -7.98 -3.26
CA SER A 401 -0.25 -8.34 -2.72
C SER A 401 0.79 -7.23 -2.87
N HIS A 402 0.60 -6.32 -3.83
CA HIS A 402 1.43 -5.14 -4.00
C HIS A 402 1.28 -4.16 -2.82
N GLN A 403 0.06 -3.94 -2.33
CA GLN A 403 -0.26 -3.06 -1.19
C GLN A 403 0.42 -3.54 0.10
N LEU A 404 0.47 -4.85 0.37
CA LEU A 404 1.17 -5.41 1.54
C LEU A 404 2.65 -5.02 1.58
N ARG A 405 3.32 -4.95 0.43
CA ARG A 405 4.72 -4.53 0.35
C ARG A 405 4.89 -3.02 0.55
N HIS A 406 3.91 -2.23 0.14
CA HIS A 406 3.87 -0.79 0.46
C HIS A 406 3.71 -0.60 1.96
N PHE A 407 2.75 -1.29 2.56
CA PHE A 407 2.50 -1.28 3.99
C PHE A 407 3.78 -1.62 4.78
N LEU A 408 4.48 -2.70 4.45
CA LEU A 408 5.73 -3.05 5.14
C LEU A 408 6.83 -1.99 5.01
N ASN A 409 6.98 -1.41 3.82
CA ASN A 409 7.99 -0.37 3.61
C ASN A 409 7.63 0.92 4.37
N THR A 410 6.36 1.30 4.39
CA THR A 410 5.85 2.42 5.20
C THR A 410 6.04 2.13 6.68
N ALA A 411 5.60 0.98 7.19
CA ALA A 411 5.72 0.59 8.60
C ALA A 411 7.18 0.54 9.05
N ALA A 412 8.09 -0.01 8.25
CA ALA A 412 9.52 -0.01 8.56
C ALA A 412 10.09 1.41 8.63
N LYS A 413 9.68 2.30 7.71
CA LYS A 413 10.12 3.69 7.71
C LYS A 413 9.56 4.44 8.94
N GLU A 414 8.30 4.23 9.26
CA GLU A 414 7.65 4.79 10.45
C GLU A 414 8.26 4.29 11.76
N ALA A 415 8.83 3.09 11.77
CA ALA A 415 9.62 2.53 12.87
C ALA A 415 11.07 3.04 12.91
N GLY A 416 11.42 4.04 12.10
CA GLY A 416 12.73 4.71 12.12
C GLY A 416 13.81 4.05 11.27
N GLN A 417 13.49 3.03 10.46
CA GLN A 417 14.50 2.37 9.61
C GLN A 417 14.99 3.28 8.49
N SER A 418 16.28 3.19 8.16
CA SER A 418 16.88 3.96 7.06
C SER A 418 16.32 3.51 5.71
N ILE A 419 16.28 4.43 4.74
CA ILE A 419 15.77 4.10 3.41
C ILE A 419 16.70 3.12 2.69
N GLU A 420 17.99 3.13 3.01
CA GLU A 420 19.02 2.21 2.56
C GLU A 420 18.72 0.80 3.06
N PHE A 421 18.43 0.65 4.36
CA PHE A 421 18.01 -0.63 4.94
C PHE A 421 16.75 -1.15 4.26
N ILE A 422 15.70 -0.32 4.13
CA ILE A 422 14.44 -0.73 3.49
C ILE A 422 14.67 -1.12 2.02
N THR A 423 15.54 -0.40 1.31
CA THR A 423 15.91 -0.71 -0.08
C THR A 423 16.55 -2.10 -0.17
N HIS A 424 17.48 -2.39 0.73
CA HIS A 424 18.16 -3.69 0.81
C HIS A 424 17.19 -4.81 1.21
N TRP A 425 16.42 -4.63 2.28
CA TRP A 425 15.42 -5.59 2.77
C TRP A 425 14.33 -5.89 1.72
N SER A 426 13.91 -4.88 0.96
CA SER A 426 12.99 -5.03 -0.18
C SER A 426 13.63 -5.70 -1.41
N GLY A 427 14.95 -5.81 -1.47
CA GLY A 427 15.70 -6.28 -2.64
C GLY A 427 15.45 -5.38 -3.87
N ARG A 428 15.58 -4.07 -3.71
CA ARG A 428 15.43 -3.06 -4.78
C ARG A 428 16.78 -2.63 -5.32
N ALA A 429 16.78 -2.19 -6.58
CA ALA A 429 18.00 -1.76 -7.26
C ALA A 429 18.46 -0.36 -6.83
N SER A 430 17.55 0.51 -6.37
CA SER A 430 17.89 1.86 -5.95
C SER A 430 16.91 2.43 -4.95
N VAL A 431 17.40 3.40 -4.14
CA VAL A 431 16.61 4.17 -3.18
C VAL A 431 15.45 4.90 -3.86
N LYS A 432 15.64 5.38 -5.10
CA LYS A 432 14.57 6.03 -5.88
C LYS A 432 13.35 5.13 -6.04
N GLN A 433 13.55 3.84 -6.31
CA GLN A 433 12.44 2.87 -6.39
C GLN A 433 11.77 2.61 -5.04
N THR A 434 12.47 2.82 -3.93
CA THR A 434 11.93 2.62 -2.57
C THR A 434 11.00 3.75 -2.15
N ARG A 435 11.29 4.99 -2.58
CA ARG A 435 10.47 6.18 -2.29
C ARG A 435 9.03 6.02 -2.78
N ASP A 436 8.83 5.47 -3.98
CA ASP A 436 7.48 5.18 -4.51
C ASP A 436 6.68 4.21 -3.63
N TYR A 437 7.33 3.54 -2.68
CA TYR A 437 6.73 2.55 -1.81
C TYR A 437 6.47 2.97 -0.38
N ILE A 438 6.95 4.15 0.00
CA ILE A 438 6.78 4.70 1.34
C ILE A 438 5.69 5.78 1.22
N HIS A 439 4.60 5.57 1.95
CA HIS A 439 3.45 6.47 1.97
C HIS A 439 3.24 6.94 3.40
N GLN A 440 4.05 7.92 3.82
CA GLN A 440 3.92 8.55 5.13
C GLN A 440 3.01 9.77 5.03
N ASP A 441 2.16 9.99 6.04
CA ASP A 441 1.43 11.24 6.16
C ASP A 441 2.41 12.36 6.59
N PRO A 442 2.61 13.41 5.76
CA PRO A 442 3.50 14.51 6.10
C PRO A 442 3.18 15.18 7.43
N LYS A 443 1.90 15.21 7.84
CA LYS A 443 1.47 15.77 9.13
C LYS A 443 1.92 14.89 10.30
N ARG A 444 1.88 13.56 10.12
CA ARG A 444 2.30 12.58 11.13
C ARG A 444 3.82 12.55 11.27
N GLU A 445 4.56 12.68 10.17
CA GLU A 445 6.02 12.83 10.19
C GLU A 445 6.46 14.16 10.78
N ALA A 446 5.77 15.26 10.48
CA ALA A 446 6.02 16.55 11.13
C ALA A 446 5.81 16.48 12.65
N ARG A 447 4.77 15.76 13.11
CA ARG A 447 4.57 15.47 14.54
C ARG A 447 5.67 14.60 15.12
N LYS A 448 6.01 13.46 14.49
CA LYS A 448 7.11 12.61 14.96
C LYS A 448 8.45 13.33 15.00
N LEU A 449 8.75 14.18 14.00
CA LEU A 449 9.96 15.00 13.98
C LEU A 449 9.91 16.06 15.10
N SER A 450 8.75 16.68 15.34
CA SER A 450 8.53 17.55 16.50
C SER A 450 8.75 16.81 17.81
N ASP A 451 8.29 15.56 17.92
CA ASP A 451 8.43 14.73 19.11
C ASP A 451 9.88 14.21 19.28
N SER A 452 10.61 13.99 18.17
CA SER A 452 11.99 13.46 18.16
C SER A 452 13.06 14.55 18.30
N LEU A 453 12.74 15.80 17.94
CA LEU A 453 13.61 16.96 18.13
C LEU A 453 13.66 17.43 19.60
N ILE A 454 12.78 16.89 20.46
CA ILE A 454 12.86 17.00 21.91
C ILE A 454 13.48 15.69 22.40
N PRO A 455 14.79 15.63 22.70
CA PRO A 455 15.38 14.42 23.22
C PRO A 455 14.83 14.16 24.62
N VAL A 456 14.15 13.03 24.83
CA VAL A 456 14.03 12.46 26.18
C VAL A 456 15.38 11.83 26.50
N ALA A 457 16.30 12.65 26.97
CA ALA A 457 17.45 12.15 27.68
C ALA A 457 17.02 11.95 29.14
N ASP A 458 17.14 10.73 29.65
CA ASP A 458 17.16 10.49 31.09
C ASP A 458 18.47 11.08 31.64
N VAL A 459 18.49 12.41 31.76
CA VAL A 459 19.49 13.12 32.55
C VAL A 459 18.89 13.24 33.93
N THR A 460 19.55 12.64 34.91
CA THR A 460 19.29 12.95 36.32
C THR A 460 19.66 14.42 36.49
N PRO A 461 18.71 15.36 36.66
CA PRO A 461 19.05 16.77 36.64
C PRO A 461 19.78 17.11 37.93
N GLU A 462 21.01 17.60 37.83
CA GLU A 462 21.61 18.35 38.93
C GLU A 462 20.83 19.66 39.07
N PRO A 463 20.27 19.98 40.26
CA PRO A 463 19.52 21.20 40.45
C PRO A 463 20.45 22.40 40.30
N ILE A 464 20.23 23.19 39.25
CA ILE A 464 20.86 24.50 39.10
C ILE A 464 20.29 25.47 40.14
N THR A 465 21.12 26.39 40.58
CA THR A 465 20.74 27.39 41.58
C THR A 465 19.74 28.39 40.98
N ALA A 466 18.90 29.00 41.82
CA ALA A 466 17.96 30.03 41.38
C ALA A 466 18.65 31.20 40.66
N ALA A 467 19.92 31.48 40.99
CA ALA A 467 20.74 32.49 40.32
C ALA A 467 21.21 32.07 38.92
N GLU A 468 21.45 30.78 38.66
CA GLU A 468 21.79 30.27 37.32
C GLU A 468 20.55 30.16 36.41
N TYR A 469 19.37 30.02 37.01
CA TYR A 469 18.08 30.04 36.30
C TYR A 469 17.72 31.45 35.78
N ASP A 470 18.20 32.50 36.45
CA ASP A 470 17.75 33.88 36.24
C ASP A 470 18.63 34.72 35.28
N ILE A 471 19.52 34.08 34.50
CA ILE A 471 20.51 34.79 33.64
C ILE A 471 20.16 34.78 32.13
N ARG A 472 18.95 34.35 31.71
CA ARG A 472 18.56 34.48 30.29
C ARG A 472 17.18 35.07 30.09
N ASP A 473 17.19 36.29 29.55
CA ASP A 473 16.08 37.08 29.03
C ASP A 473 14.98 36.25 28.36
N LYS A 474 13.74 36.71 28.55
CA LYS A 474 12.48 36.05 28.18
C LYS A 474 12.25 35.90 26.67
N GLY A 475 13.21 35.40 25.90
CA GLY A 475 13.02 34.99 24.51
C GLY A 475 12.43 36.07 23.59
N PRO A 476 11.95 35.69 22.40
CA PRO A 476 11.37 36.64 21.46
C PRO A 476 10.03 37.19 21.98
N ILE A 477 9.94 38.52 22.04
CA ILE A 477 8.71 39.27 22.31
C ILE A 477 7.95 39.49 21.00
N ILE A 478 6.62 39.34 21.01
CA ILE A 478 5.79 39.56 19.81
C ILE A 478 4.98 40.84 19.94
N ALA A 479 5.23 41.81 19.05
CA ALA A 479 4.37 42.96 18.89
C ALA A 479 3.06 42.55 18.19
N THR A 480 1.93 42.77 18.85
CA THR A 480 0.60 42.58 18.28
C THR A 480 0.00 43.93 17.91
N ARG A 481 -1.11 43.94 17.15
CA ARG A 481 -1.84 45.19 16.84
C ARG A 481 -2.37 45.92 18.08
N TYR A 482 -2.50 45.24 19.21
CA TYR A 482 -3.10 45.78 20.45
C TYR A 482 -2.07 46.16 21.52
N GLY A 483 -0.83 45.68 21.40
CA GLY A 483 0.20 45.79 22.43
C GLY A 483 1.26 44.69 22.28
N ILE A 484 2.13 44.57 23.27
CA ILE A 484 3.29 43.66 23.29
C ILE A 484 2.92 42.37 24.05
N CYS A 485 3.12 41.21 23.42
CA CYS A 485 2.87 39.92 24.05
C CYS A 485 4.09 39.46 24.86
N MET A 486 3.93 39.38 26.18
CA MET A 486 4.96 38.95 27.13
C MET A 486 4.94 37.43 27.41
N HIS A 487 4.24 36.65 26.57
CA HIS A 487 4.18 35.19 26.71
C HIS A 487 5.57 34.57 26.51
N ALA A 488 5.95 33.62 27.37
CA ALA A 488 7.23 32.92 27.28
C ALA A 488 7.24 31.91 26.12
N TRP A 489 7.49 32.41 24.90
CA TRP A 489 7.48 31.63 23.65
C TRP A 489 8.56 30.54 23.61
N THR A 490 9.62 30.67 24.39
CA THR A 490 10.64 29.63 24.59
C THR A 490 10.10 28.42 25.33
N THR A 491 9.04 28.58 26.14
CA THR A 491 8.49 27.52 26.99
C THR A 491 7.33 26.79 26.33
N SER A 492 6.47 27.51 25.58
CA SER A 492 5.36 26.90 24.84
C SER A 492 4.83 27.83 23.76
N ALA A 493 4.10 27.29 22.78
CA ALA A 493 3.24 28.09 21.91
C ALA A 493 2.07 28.70 22.70
N CYS A 494 1.49 29.79 22.18
CA CYS A 494 0.29 30.41 22.75
C CYS A 494 -0.92 29.47 22.63
N GLN A 495 -1.62 29.27 23.75
CA GLN A 495 -2.84 28.44 23.83
C GLN A 495 -4.14 29.26 23.83
N LYS A 496 -4.05 30.59 23.69
CA LYS A 496 -5.19 31.52 23.68
C LYS A 496 -5.73 31.82 22.28
N SER A 497 -5.19 31.16 21.24
CA SER A 497 -5.69 31.20 19.86
C SER A 497 -5.99 32.61 19.31
N GLY A 498 -5.19 33.61 19.67
CA GLY A 498 -5.36 34.99 19.20
C GLY A 498 -6.29 35.88 20.04
N ASP A 499 -6.79 35.40 21.18
CA ASP A 499 -7.61 36.17 22.13
C ASP A 499 -6.75 37.14 22.99
N CYS A 500 -6.03 38.03 22.31
CA CYS A 500 -5.02 38.89 22.95
C CYS A 500 -5.63 39.91 23.92
N LEU A 501 -6.82 40.44 23.63
CA LEU A 501 -7.45 41.47 24.46
C LEU A 501 -8.01 40.94 25.80
N ASN A 502 -8.25 39.64 25.89
CA ASN A 502 -8.54 38.96 27.17
C ASN A 502 -7.30 38.46 27.90
N CYS A 503 -6.12 38.53 27.28
CA CYS A 503 -4.89 37.96 27.83
C CYS A 503 -4.30 38.88 28.92
N SER A 504 -3.99 38.32 30.10
CA SER A 504 -3.20 39.04 31.12
C SER A 504 -1.78 39.31 30.68
N ASP A 505 -1.21 38.52 29.75
CA ASP A 505 0.18 38.64 29.33
C ASP A 505 0.37 39.68 28.21
N LEU A 506 -0.70 40.38 27.82
CA LEU A 506 -0.63 41.49 26.87
C LEU A 506 -0.28 42.79 27.63
N LEU A 507 0.83 43.40 27.24
CA LEU A 507 1.25 44.71 27.72
C LEU A 507 0.79 45.79 26.74
N HIS A 508 -0.03 46.70 27.20
CA HIS A 508 -0.48 47.86 26.44
C HIS A 508 0.49 49.02 26.63
N CYS A 509 0.69 49.83 25.59
CA CYS A 509 1.40 51.10 25.69
C CYS A 509 0.38 52.23 25.71
N LYS A 510 0.24 52.93 26.84
CA LYS A 510 -0.70 54.05 26.95
C LYS A 510 -0.36 55.12 25.89
N GLY A 511 -1.38 55.75 25.30
CA GLY A 511 -1.20 56.80 24.29
C GLY A 511 -0.90 56.27 22.88
N HIS A 512 -0.68 54.96 22.72
CA HIS A 512 -0.45 54.36 21.40
C HIS A 512 -1.71 54.40 20.52
N LYS A 513 -1.74 55.36 19.58
CA LYS A 513 -2.91 55.67 18.76
C LYS A 513 -3.44 54.48 17.94
N ASN A 514 -2.54 53.68 17.37
CA ASN A 514 -2.93 52.53 16.53
C ASN A 514 -3.55 51.40 17.36
N SER A 515 -3.00 51.12 18.54
CA SER A 515 -3.57 50.10 19.43
C SER A 515 -4.90 50.57 20.02
N LEU A 516 -5.00 51.84 20.43
CA LEU A 516 -6.27 52.40 20.88
C LEU A 516 -7.34 52.32 19.79
N GLN A 517 -7.01 52.69 18.55
CA GLN A 517 -7.93 52.59 17.43
C GLN A 517 -8.34 51.14 17.17
N ALA A 518 -7.39 50.19 17.21
CA ALA A 518 -7.68 48.77 17.03
C ALA A 518 -8.60 48.20 18.13
N VAL A 519 -8.41 48.62 19.38
CA VAL A 519 -9.28 48.23 20.52
C VAL A 519 -10.67 48.84 20.38
N LYS A 520 -10.78 50.12 19.98
CA LYS A 520 -12.08 50.78 19.76
C LYS A 520 -12.90 50.10 18.67
N VAL A 521 -12.26 49.74 17.55
CA VAL A 521 -12.94 48.99 16.47
C VAL A 521 -13.48 47.66 16.97
N GLU A 522 -12.68 46.89 17.71
CA GLU A 522 -13.12 45.60 18.27
C GLU A 522 -14.28 45.80 19.27
N ARG A 523 -14.15 46.78 20.17
CA ARG A 523 -15.19 47.15 21.14
C ARG A 523 -16.51 47.48 20.46
N ASP A 524 -16.47 48.30 19.41
CA ASP A 524 -17.67 48.76 18.72
C ASP A 524 -18.37 47.61 17.99
N HIS A 525 -17.61 46.71 17.34
CA HIS A 525 -18.16 45.49 16.76
C HIS A 525 -18.79 44.55 17.82
N VAL A 526 -18.14 44.37 18.97
CA VAL A 526 -18.69 43.54 20.05
C VAL A 526 -19.97 44.18 20.62
N ALA A 527 -19.98 45.50 20.82
CA ALA A 527 -21.15 46.23 21.31
C ALA A 527 -22.33 46.16 20.34
N GLU A 528 -22.10 46.33 19.04
CA GLU A 528 -23.12 46.20 17.99
C GLU A 528 -23.73 44.79 17.97
N ASN A 529 -22.88 43.76 17.93
CA ASN A 529 -23.33 42.36 17.89
C ASN A 529 -24.07 41.95 19.17
N LEU A 530 -23.59 42.40 20.33
CA LEU A 530 -24.26 42.15 21.61
C LEU A 530 -25.61 42.86 21.66
N GLY A 531 -25.69 44.12 21.21
CA GLY A 531 -26.94 44.88 21.14
C GLY A 531 -27.97 44.26 20.19
N ALA A 532 -27.55 43.81 19.01
CA ALA A 532 -28.42 43.09 18.07
C ALA A 532 -28.94 41.78 18.69
N THR A 533 -28.06 41.04 19.37
CA THR A 533 -28.43 39.79 20.04
C THR A 533 -29.43 40.02 21.19
N LEU A 534 -29.24 41.07 22.00
CA LEU A 534 -30.16 41.43 23.08
C LEU A 534 -31.57 41.79 22.54
N LYS A 535 -31.66 42.48 21.40
CA LYS A 535 -32.94 42.77 20.73
C LYS A 535 -33.66 41.50 20.24
N GLU A 536 -32.93 40.53 19.70
CA GLU A 536 -33.52 39.25 19.27
C GLU A 536 -34.01 38.40 20.46
N ILE A 537 -33.33 38.50 21.60
CA ILE A 537 -33.77 37.86 22.85
C ILE A 537 -35.05 38.52 23.37
N GLU A 538 -35.11 39.86 23.37
CA GLU A 538 -36.29 40.63 23.74
C GLU A 538 -37.49 40.34 22.83
N ALA A 539 -37.25 40.14 21.53
CA ALA A 539 -38.25 39.71 20.55
C ALA A 539 -38.69 38.24 20.68
N GLY A 540 -38.10 37.48 21.61
CA GLY A 540 -38.45 36.07 21.86
C GLY A 540 -37.87 35.08 20.83
N ASN A 541 -37.04 35.54 19.90
CA ASN A 541 -36.53 34.73 18.78
C ASN A 541 -35.38 33.79 19.18
N ARG A 542 -34.75 33.99 20.34
CA ARG A 542 -33.60 33.18 20.75
C ARG A 542 -33.40 33.13 22.27
N PRO A 543 -33.21 31.95 22.87
CA PRO A 543 -32.65 31.86 24.22
C PRO A 543 -31.13 32.04 24.15
N ALA A 544 -30.58 33.00 24.90
CA ALA A 544 -29.14 33.18 25.00
C ALA A 544 -28.68 33.08 26.46
N THR A 545 -27.77 32.16 26.74
CA THR A 545 -27.20 32.02 28.08
C THR A 545 -25.71 32.39 28.03
N ARG A 546 -24.85 31.50 27.53
CA ARG A 546 -23.40 31.66 27.67
C ARG A 546 -22.72 32.66 26.72
N TRP A 547 -23.26 32.84 25.51
CA TRP A 547 -22.66 33.76 24.53
C TRP A 547 -22.81 35.23 24.98
N VAL A 548 -24.01 35.62 25.46
CA VAL A 548 -24.27 36.97 25.98
C VAL A 548 -23.37 37.25 27.17
N GLU A 549 -23.35 36.38 28.17
CA GLU A 549 -22.48 36.54 29.35
C GLU A 549 -21.02 36.75 28.96
N THR A 550 -20.48 35.89 28.06
CA THR A 550 -19.08 35.97 27.63
C THR A 550 -18.78 37.30 26.92
N HIS A 551 -19.67 37.74 26.02
CA HIS A 551 -19.45 38.97 25.24
C HIS A 551 -19.75 40.24 26.06
N THR A 552 -20.60 40.16 27.08
CA THR A 552 -20.78 41.23 28.07
C THR A 552 -19.49 41.44 28.87
N PHE A 553 -18.90 40.38 29.42
CA PHE A 553 -17.61 40.50 30.13
C PHE A 553 -16.49 40.96 29.22
N TYR A 554 -16.47 40.50 27.96
CA TYR A 554 -15.49 40.93 27.00
C TYR A 554 -15.63 42.42 26.67
N LEU A 555 -16.85 42.90 26.45
CA LEU A 555 -17.12 44.31 26.21
C LEU A 555 -16.70 45.19 27.41
N GLU A 556 -16.99 44.74 28.63
CA GLU A 556 -16.54 45.43 29.85
C GLU A 556 -15.01 45.55 29.90
N ARG A 557 -14.29 44.47 29.57
CA ARG A 557 -12.83 44.48 29.52
C ARG A 557 -12.30 45.42 28.43
N LEU A 558 -12.91 45.44 27.25
CA LEU A 558 -12.53 46.37 26.18
C LEU A 558 -12.77 47.83 26.59
N ASN A 559 -13.87 48.12 27.29
CA ASN A 559 -14.13 49.43 27.86
C ASN A 559 -13.05 49.84 28.86
N GLN A 560 -12.63 48.95 29.76
CA GLN A 560 -11.55 49.23 30.71
C GLN A 560 -10.23 49.53 30.01
N ILE A 561 -9.89 48.82 28.92
CA ILE A 561 -8.69 49.09 28.13
C ILE A 561 -8.77 50.47 27.47
N VAL A 562 -9.92 50.82 26.87
CA VAL A 562 -10.11 52.16 26.28
C VAL A 562 -10.00 53.25 27.35
N THR A 563 -10.67 53.08 28.50
CA THR A 563 -10.59 54.03 29.62
C THR A 563 -9.16 54.17 30.12
N MET A 564 -8.39 53.09 30.21
CA MET A 564 -6.97 53.15 30.59
C MET A 564 -6.16 53.99 29.59
N HIS A 565 -6.37 53.79 28.28
CA HIS A 565 -5.68 54.57 27.26
C HIS A 565 -6.06 56.06 27.30
N GLU A 566 -7.29 56.39 27.67
CA GLU A 566 -7.82 57.76 27.69
C GLU A 566 -7.70 58.47 29.05
N ASN A 567 -7.29 57.76 30.10
CA ASN A 567 -7.23 58.31 31.47
C ASN A 567 -6.14 59.38 31.59
N PRO A 568 -6.43 60.68 31.77
CA PRO A 568 -5.42 61.74 31.75
C PRO A 568 -4.35 61.64 32.85
N ASP A 569 -4.58 60.88 33.92
CA ASP A 569 -3.70 60.79 35.09
C ASP A 569 -2.49 59.85 34.88
N ILE A 570 -2.51 59.05 33.81
CA ILE A 570 -1.41 58.15 33.45
C ILE A 570 -0.55 58.84 32.38
N PRO A 571 0.78 58.85 32.41
CA PRO A 571 1.57 59.42 31.31
C PRO A 571 1.47 58.59 30.02
N ASP A 572 1.41 59.24 28.85
CA ASP A 572 1.56 58.54 27.56
C ASP A 572 2.93 57.85 27.47
N GLY A 573 3.00 56.66 26.86
CA GLY A 573 4.16 55.78 26.87
C GLY A 573 4.23 54.81 28.06
N SER A 574 3.32 54.94 29.04
CA SER A 574 3.32 54.04 30.20
C SER A 574 2.95 52.60 29.80
N PRO A 575 3.74 51.58 30.21
CA PRO A 575 3.38 50.18 30.03
C PRO A 575 2.27 49.78 31.01
N MET A 576 1.16 49.27 30.49
CA MET A 576 -0.04 48.95 31.25
C MET A 576 -0.45 47.50 31.01
N GLN A 577 -0.60 46.72 32.08
CA GLN A 577 -1.04 45.33 32.01
C GLN A 577 -2.39 45.18 32.71
N MET A 578 -3.35 44.54 32.04
CA MET A 578 -4.66 44.31 32.63
C MET A 578 -4.61 43.15 33.61
N VAL A 579 -5.11 43.35 34.83
CA VAL A 579 -5.25 42.27 35.82
C VAL A 579 -6.21 41.22 35.27
N GLY A 580 -5.72 39.99 35.08
CA GLY A 580 -6.49 38.90 34.49
C GLY A 580 -6.65 37.71 35.44
N LYS A 581 -7.88 37.16 35.46
CA LYS A 581 -8.22 35.86 36.04
C LYS A 581 -8.04 34.70 35.03
N ASP A 582 -7.52 35.00 33.85
CA ASP A 582 -7.21 34.04 32.82
C ASP A 582 -6.00 33.17 33.19
N PHE A 583 -5.88 32.03 32.51
CA PHE A 583 -4.77 31.14 32.74
C PHE A 583 -3.52 31.67 32.01
N THR A 584 -2.38 31.61 32.68
CA THR A 584 -1.08 31.73 32.03
C THR A 584 -0.39 30.37 32.10
N HIS A 585 0.54 30.11 31.18
CA HIS A 585 1.26 28.84 31.17
C HIS A 585 2.09 28.67 32.45
N ALA A 586 2.72 29.76 32.92
CA ALA A 586 3.41 29.80 34.21
C ALA A 586 2.45 29.49 35.38
N LYS A 587 1.28 30.13 35.45
CA LYS A 587 0.26 29.83 36.48
C LYS A 587 -0.21 28.37 36.43
N ARG A 588 -0.36 27.77 35.24
CA ARG A 588 -0.74 26.35 35.10
C ARG A 588 0.37 25.40 35.54
N ILE A 589 1.63 25.67 35.18
CA ILE A 589 2.78 24.87 35.62
C ILE A 589 2.92 24.95 37.15
N LEU A 590 2.83 26.16 37.70
CA LEU A 590 2.90 26.40 39.15
C LEU A 590 1.74 25.71 39.88
N ALA A 591 0.50 25.87 39.42
CA ALA A 591 -0.67 25.19 40.01
C ALA A 591 -0.59 23.65 39.96
N LYS A 592 0.08 23.09 38.95
CA LYS A 592 0.30 21.64 38.81
C LYS A 592 1.42 21.11 39.71
N LYS A 593 2.43 21.94 40.02
CA LYS A 593 3.57 21.59 40.88
C LYS A 593 3.36 21.92 42.36
N GLN A 594 2.58 22.96 42.66
CA GLN A 594 2.29 23.42 44.02
C GLN A 594 0.81 23.89 44.12
N PRO A 595 -0.12 23.00 44.48
CA PRO A 595 -1.56 23.29 44.44
C PRO A 595 -2.07 24.26 45.53
N GLN A 596 -1.20 24.76 46.42
CA GLN A 596 -1.55 25.58 47.60
C GLN A 596 -1.08 27.04 47.53
N LEU A 597 -0.55 27.51 46.39
CA LEU A 597 -0.14 28.92 46.25
C LEU A 597 -1.36 29.82 46.04
N ASP A 598 -1.54 30.76 46.98
CA ASP A 598 -2.64 31.71 47.02
C ASP A 598 -2.65 32.65 45.79
N LYS A 599 -3.85 33.04 45.34
CA LYS A 599 -4.10 33.55 43.98
C LYS A 599 -3.57 34.96 43.69
N ASP A 600 -3.10 35.70 44.69
CA ASP A 600 -2.92 37.16 44.55
C ASP A 600 -1.49 37.71 44.80
N SER A 601 -0.49 36.90 45.15
CA SER A 601 0.77 37.46 45.71
C SER A 601 1.97 37.66 44.77
N VAL A 602 1.96 37.22 43.51
CA VAL A 602 3.23 37.15 42.73
C VAL A 602 3.44 38.33 41.76
N VAL A 603 2.42 39.15 41.48
CA VAL A 603 2.52 40.12 40.36
C VAL A 603 3.03 41.51 40.77
N ARG A 604 2.98 41.88 42.06
CA ARG A 604 3.36 43.24 42.48
C ARG A 604 4.88 43.45 42.60
N ASP A 605 5.64 42.46 43.07
CA ASP A 605 7.06 42.68 43.39
C ASP A 605 8.03 42.63 42.18
N ILE A 606 7.57 42.19 41.01
CA ILE A 606 8.44 42.04 39.82
C ILE A 606 8.49 43.33 38.97
N LEU A 607 7.52 44.24 39.14
CA LEU A 607 7.39 45.43 38.27
C LEU A 607 8.26 46.61 38.72
N ASP A 608 8.75 46.63 39.95
CA ASP A 608 9.53 47.78 40.47
C ASP A 608 10.99 47.81 39.99
N ASN A 609 11.51 46.73 39.39
CA ASN A 609 12.92 46.61 39.00
C ASN A 609 13.17 46.34 37.51
N ILE A 610 12.16 46.40 36.63
CA ILE A 610 12.33 46.13 35.20
C ILE A 610 12.19 47.44 34.41
N TYR A 611 13.22 48.26 34.46
CA TYR A 611 13.51 49.22 33.39
C TYR A 611 14.60 48.63 32.51
N ASP A 612 14.18 47.79 31.56
CA ASP A 612 15.03 47.24 30.52
C ASP A 612 15.04 48.15 29.28
N ASP A 613 16.20 48.31 28.67
CA ASP A 613 16.44 49.23 27.56
C ASP A 613 15.79 48.75 26.25
N ASP A 614 15.66 47.43 26.03
CA ASP A 614 15.02 46.86 24.84
C ASP A 614 13.48 47.00 24.89
N LEU A 615 12.87 46.84 26.06
CA LEU A 615 11.44 47.12 26.26
C LEU A 615 11.13 48.61 26.06
N ARG A 616 11.99 49.49 26.56
CA ARG A 616 11.89 50.94 26.30
C ARG A 616 12.05 51.26 24.83
N LEU A 617 12.99 50.62 24.12
CA LEU A 617 13.18 50.80 22.69
C LEU A 617 11.93 50.41 21.90
N CYS A 618 11.34 49.24 22.18
CA CYS A 618 10.10 48.81 21.54
C CYS A 618 8.91 49.74 21.84
N LEU A 619 8.78 50.23 23.08
CA LEU A 619 7.73 51.19 23.44
C LEU A 619 7.93 52.54 22.74
N ASN A 620 9.17 53.02 22.62
CA ASN A 620 9.50 54.25 21.92
C ASN A 620 9.26 54.14 20.40
N GLU A 621 9.66 53.02 19.77
CA GLU A 621 9.39 52.74 18.36
C GLU A 621 7.89 52.70 18.07
N MET A 622 7.08 52.12 18.97
CA MET A 622 5.62 52.13 18.84
C MET A 622 5.04 53.54 18.95
N MET A 623 5.58 54.39 19.83
CA MET A 623 5.07 55.76 20.04
C MET A 623 5.46 56.75 18.93
N GLY A 624 6.36 56.36 18.01
CA GLY A 624 6.77 57.20 16.87
C GLY A 624 7.64 58.40 17.26
N THR A 625 8.23 58.37 18.45
CA THR A 625 9.22 59.35 18.91
C THR A 625 10.61 58.78 18.69
N ASN A 626 11.31 59.29 17.68
CA ASN A 626 12.77 59.14 17.55
C ASN A 626 13.48 59.98 18.61
#